data_AF-A0A024UE45-F1
#
_entry.id   AF-A0A024UE45-F1
#
_cell.length_a   1.000
_cell.length_b   1.000
_cell.length_c   1.000
_cell.angle_alpha   90.00
_cell.angle_beta   90.00
_cell.angle_gamma   90.00
#
_symmetry.space_group_name_H-M   'P 1'
#
loop_
_entity.id
_entity.type
_entity.pdbx_description
1 polymer ?
#
loop_
_entity_poly.entity_id
_entity_poly.type
_entity_poly.pdbx_seq_one_letter_code
_entity_poly.pdbx_strand_id
1 'polypeptide(L)'
;MGTWMSSPMEHKNTSPPDPTLFAATDALKAFISPTNVSLDKACGPVPTNKWWGNLLSCNAAGRLDPVYPSPYTVCIDNIAATIACSYLYDCMHQGPINVNGAISYYFFPRCCHLLFHCDAPGVRFFVEDWDDLTVQVALTDGKTQFLRSVMALGQAFMTIQHSNVPICLSSECAIVSVNGQLIAEGFVYKGRSDAGKLVLGLNNGQRWLLCWSSCASDALTFTFTNQTLKSSAAFNGIVQAAIVPSDEALTVLEQYAGGYVHRGQVTLDSVHGFHYKWVIQPPTAKSALHFVLEHHKTLLTFHTQAVNLMVHSHTRGPMHAYTIEHGTSWNFAFSPDEEEKVAACAQFDPPRDPSVQDVIDNRVVDILRAEVDAATWVMPPGYYFRGKALQKYGSMCLLAAKLAQFKELEPLGIGSIASTALTKFKGLLDTLTTPSVEFPLVYDQVYKGIITSEGFAKHDVHVEFGNAVYNDHHYHYGYFIMGKACDDLDGSMTDCARSGCHCVSSGRIVHACKHTASRVDSDARARRDERRRRMFSPFSHV
;
A
#
# COMPACT_ATOMS: atom_id res chain seq x y z
N MET A 1 17.92 30.66 3.13
CA MET A 1 17.72 30.21 1.73
C MET A 1 18.83 29.23 1.39
N GLY A 2 18.54 27.94 1.49
CA GLY A 2 19.44 26.86 1.12
C GLY A 2 18.57 25.73 0.59
N THR A 3 18.46 25.65 -0.73
CA THR A 3 17.72 24.63 -1.46
C THR A 3 18.43 23.29 -1.31
N TRP A 4 17.96 22.46 -0.39
CA TRP A 4 18.22 21.02 -0.44
C TRP A 4 17.37 20.43 -1.56
N MET A 5 17.88 20.53 -2.79
CA MET A 5 17.42 19.67 -3.87
C MET A 5 17.88 18.26 -3.52
N SER A 6 17.01 17.48 -2.90
CA SER A 6 17.11 16.03 -3.02
C SER A 6 17.06 15.73 -4.50
N SER A 7 18.16 15.21 -5.07
CA SER A 7 18.10 14.60 -6.40
C SER A 7 16.91 13.64 -6.39
N PRO A 8 15.92 13.80 -7.29
CA PRO A 8 14.97 12.75 -7.56
C PRO A 8 15.79 11.49 -7.85
N MET A 9 15.42 10.33 -7.31
CA MET A 9 15.84 9.10 -7.95
C MET A 9 15.43 9.25 -9.42
N GLU A 10 16.40 9.34 -10.32
CA GLU A 10 16.13 9.16 -11.73
C GLU A 10 15.50 7.77 -11.84
N HIS A 11 14.18 7.74 -12.03
CA HIS A 11 13.50 6.55 -12.53
C HIS A 11 14.21 6.18 -13.83
N LYS A 12 15.12 5.20 -13.76
CA LYS A 12 15.78 4.65 -14.94
C LYS A 12 14.69 4.23 -15.92
N ASN A 13 14.56 4.97 -17.02
CA ASN A 13 13.69 4.76 -18.17
C ASN A 13 12.30 4.18 -17.90
N THR A 14 11.32 5.06 -17.63
CA THR A 14 9.89 4.78 -17.83
C THR A 14 9.50 4.93 -19.31
N SER A 15 10.29 4.38 -20.23
CA SER A 15 9.86 4.33 -21.63
C SER A 15 8.59 3.47 -21.70
N PRO A 16 7.59 3.85 -22.53
CA PRO A 16 6.46 2.98 -22.82
C PRO A 16 6.95 1.58 -23.22
N PRO A 17 6.15 0.52 -22.97
CA PRO A 17 6.47 -0.82 -23.43
C PRO A 17 6.57 -0.85 -24.97
N ASP A 18 7.21 -1.89 -25.51
CA ASP A 18 7.37 -2.05 -26.95
C ASP A 18 6.00 -1.97 -27.66
N PRO A 19 5.78 -0.97 -28.53
CA PRO A 19 4.49 -0.77 -29.19
C PRO A 19 4.14 -1.88 -30.17
N THR A 20 5.11 -2.71 -30.57
CA THR A 20 4.86 -3.92 -31.38
C THR A 20 4.24 -5.05 -30.57
N LEU A 21 4.45 -5.06 -29.24
CA LEU A 21 3.84 -6.02 -28.31
C LEU A 21 2.54 -5.47 -27.71
N PHE A 22 2.52 -4.18 -27.36
CA PHE A 22 1.39 -3.53 -26.71
C PHE A 22 1.05 -2.23 -27.42
N ALA A 23 0.06 -2.27 -28.31
CA ALA A 23 -0.45 -1.06 -28.96
C ALA A 23 -0.92 -0.04 -27.92
N ALA A 24 -0.63 1.23 -28.13
CA ALA A 24 -1.04 2.29 -27.22
C ALA A 24 -2.54 2.60 -27.36
N THR A 25 -3.21 2.92 -26.25
CA THR A 25 -4.61 3.34 -26.21
C THR A 25 -4.80 4.42 -25.15
N ASP A 26 -5.80 5.29 -25.32
CA ASP A 26 -6.30 6.19 -24.28
C ASP A 26 -7.81 5.99 -24.01
N ALA A 27 -8.35 4.83 -24.44
CA ALA A 27 -9.77 4.51 -24.34
C ALA A 27 -10.32 4.62 -22.91
N LEU A 28 -9.50 4.42 -21.88
CA LEU A 28 -9.91 4.58 -20.48
C LEU A 28 -10.37 6.00 -20.13
N LYS A 29 -10.04 7.02 -20.92
CA LYS A 29 -10.63 8.36 -20.72
C LYS A 29 -12.15 8.36 -20.81
N ALA A 30 -12.74 7.47 -21.61
CA ALA A 30 -14.19 7.36 -21.73
C ALA A 30 -14.85 6.62 -20.55
N PHE A 31 -14.08 5.87 -19.76
CA PHE A 31 -14.60 5.02 -18.69
C PHE A 31 -14.25 5.55 -17.30
N ILE A 32 -12.96 5.82 -17.06
CA ILE A 32 -12.40 6.18 -15.75
C ILE A 32 -11.31 7.24 -15.89
N SER A 33 -11.66 8.49 -16.21
CA SER A 33 -10.70 9.60 -16.19
C SER A 33 -10.38 10.05 -14.75
N PRO A 34 -9.10 10.30 -14.41
CA PRO A 34 -8.70 10.87 -13.13
C PRO A 34 -8.99 12.38 -13.07
N THR A 35 -10.28 12.76 -13.13
CA THR A 35 -10.75 14.15 -13.31
C THR A 35 -10.39 15.08 -12.17
N ASN A 36 -10.06 14.55 -11.00
CA ASN A 36 -9.74 15.34 -9.81
C ASN A 36 -8.23 15.52 -9.61
N VAL A 37 -7.39 15.03 -10.51
CA VAL A 37 -5.93 15.16 -10.41
C VAL A 37 -5.49 16.46 -11.08
N SER A 38 -4.53 17.16 -10.47
CA SER A 38 -3.93 18.36 -11.08
C SER A 38 -3.35 18.04 -12.47
N LEU A 39 -3.45 18.98 -13.43
CA LEU A 39 -3.04 18.73 -14.82
C LEU A 39 -1.57 18.28 -14.93
N ASP A 40 -0.68 18.89 -14.15
CA ASP A 40 0.75 18.55 -14.14
C ASP A 40 0.99 17.10 -13.72
N LYS A 41 0.19 16.60 -12.77
CA LYS A 41 0.28 15.22 -12.28
C LYS A 41 -0.44 14.23 -13.18
N ALA A 42 -1.54 14.64 -13.82
CA ALA A 42 -2.32 13.80 -14.73
C ALA A 42 -1.56 13.39 -16.00
N CYS A 43 -0.50 14.13 -16.36
CA CYS A 43 0.39 13.77 -17.47
C CYS A 43 1.32 12.58 -17.16
N GLY A 44 1.60 12.33 -15.87
CA GLY A 44 2.42 11.22 -15.39
C GLY A 44 1.62 9.94 -15.11
N PRO A 45 2.27 8.88 -14.59
CA PRO A 45 1.57 7.69 -14.12
C PRO A 45 0.74 8.02 -12.88
N VAL A 46 -0.58 8.08 -13.04
CA VAL A 46 -1.53 8.15 -11.93
C VAL A 46 -1.65 6.75 -11.31
N PRO A 47 -1.45 6.58 -10.00
CA PRO A 47 -1.44 5.25 -9.40
C PRO A 47 -2.86 4.69 -9.28
N THR A 48 -3.00 3.42 -9.60
CA THR A 48 -4.23 2.63 -9.39
C THR A 48 -4.09 1.76 -8.13
N ASN A 49 -5.21 1.21 -7.67
CA ASN A 49 -5.29 0.30 -6.51
C ASN A 49 -4.68 0.87 -5.20
N LYS A 50 -4.59 2.19 -5.07
CA LYS A 50 -4.19 2.86 -3.82
C LYS A 50 -5.39 2.99 -2.89
N TRP A 51 -5.14 3.04 -1.58
CA TRP A 51 -6.18 3.21 -0.55
C TRP A 51 -6.99 4.51 -0.70
N TRP A 52 -6.45 5.49 -1.44
CA TRP A 52 -7.07 6.76 -1.76
C TRP A 52 -7.58 6.88 -3.20
N GLY A 53 -7.57 5.78 -3.98
CA GLY A 53 -7.96 5.79 -5.40
C GLY A 53 -9.36 6.33 -5.67
N ASN A 54 -10.27 6.24 -4.70
CA ASN A 54 -11.62 6.82 -4.73
C ASN A 54 -11.64 8.34 -4.97
N LEU A 55 -10.53 9.04 -4.72
CA LEU A 55 -10.43 10.49 -4.88
C LEU A 55 -10.07 10.92 -6.30
N LEU A 56 -9.62 9.99 -7.16
CA LEU A 56 -9.17 10.31 -8.51
C LEU A 56 -10.30 10.83 -9.41
N SER A 57 -11.52 10.36 -9.19
CA SER A 57 -12.72 10.73 -9.95
C SER A 57 -13.95 10.77 -9.04
N CYS A 58 -15.05 11.32 -9.55
CA CYS A 58 -16.34 11.25 -8.85
C CYS A 58 -17.07 9.94 -9.18
N ASN A 59 -17.87 9.45 -8.23
CA ASN A 59 -18.82 8.37 -8.48
C ASN A 59 -19.96 8.82 -9.41
N ALA A 60 -20.87 7.89 -9.75
CA ALA A 60 -21.97 8.15 -10.68
C ALA A 60 -22.92 9.30 -10.25
N ALA A 61 -22.94 9.66 -8.96
CA ALA A 61 -23.71 10.78 -8.43
C ALA A 61 -22.94 12.12 -8.47
N GLY A 62 -21.74 12.17 -9.05
CA GLY A 62 -20.89 13.36 -9.07
C GLY A 62 -20.26 13.70 -7.71
N ARG A 63 -20.16 12.71 -6.81
CA ARG A 63 -19.65 12.85 -5.44
C ARG A 63 -18.38 12.04 -5.25
N LEU A 64 -17.60 12.38 -4.23
CA LEU A 64 -16.43 11.61 -3.82
C LEU A 64 -16.83 10.53 -2.81
N ASP A 65 -16.26 9.34 -2.97
CA ASP A 65 -16.37 8.29 -1.97
C ASP A 65 -15.32 8.48 -0.86
N PRO A 66 -15.61 8.07 0.39
CA PRO A 66 -14.69 8.24 1.50
C PRO A 66 -13.40 7.44 1.32
N VAL A 67 -12.35 7.88 2.02
CA VAL A 67 -11.08 7.16 2.15
C VAL A 67 -10.78 6.86 3.60
N TYR A 68 -9.98 5.82 3.84
CA TYR A 68 -9.82 5.22 5.16
C TYR A 68 -8.34 5.16 5.58
N PRO A 69 -7.70 6.32 5.83
CA PRO A 69 -6.31 6.32 6.30
C PRO A 69 -6.14 5.51 7.59
N SER A 70 -7.18 5.33 8.38
CA SER A 70 -7.17 4.62 9.68
C SER A 70 -6.18 5.26 10.68
N PRO A 71 -6.62 5.59 11.91
CA PRO A 71 -7.91 5.28 12.53
C PRO A 71 -9.08 6.11 12.00
N TYR A 72 -8.80 7.17 11.22
CA TYR A 72 -9.83 8.06 10.73
C TYR A 72 -10.41 7.62 9.39
N THR A 73 -11.70 7.89 9.22
CA THR A 73 -12.37 8.00 7.92
C THR A 73 -12.33 9.46 7.50
N VAL A 74 -11.99 9.73 6.24
CA VAL A 74 -12.03 11.07 5.65
C VAL A 74 -13.11 11.11 4.57
N CYS A 75 -14.08 12.00 4.74
CA CYS A 75 -15.13 12.25 3.75
C CYS A 75 -14.95 13.65 3.18
N ILE A 76 -14.81 13.75 1.85
CA ILE A 76 -14.65 15.05 1.19
C ILE A 76 -15.93 15.35 0.42
N ASP A 77 -16.52 16.51 0.68
CA ASP A 77 -17.66 17.03 -0.08
C ASP A 77 -17.14 18.06 -1.08
N ASN A 78 -17.10 17.68 -2.34
CA ASN A 78 -16.67 18.52 -3.46
C ASN A 78 -17.67 19.63 -3.81
N ILE A 79 -18.92 19.55 -3.32
CA ILE A 79 -19.98 20.53 -3.58
C ILE A 79 -20.09 21.50 -2.40
N ALA A 80 -20.20 20.96 -1.18
CA ALA A 80 -20.25 21.77 0.04
C ALA A 80 -18.87 22.30 0.46
N ALA A 81 -17.81 21.93 -0.25
CA ALA A 81 -16.43 22.30 0.03
C ALA A 81 -16.03 22.00 1.48
N THR A 82 -16.25 20.76 1.92
CA THR A 82 -15.88 20.30 3.26
C THR A 82 -14.91 19.13 3.25
N ILE A 83 -13.99 19.08 4.21
CA ILE A 83 -13.20 17.89 4.54
C ILE A 83 -13.63 17.43 5.93
N ALA A 84 -14.16 16.22 6.05
CA ALA A 84 -14.56 15.65 7.32
C ALA A 84 -13.52 14.66 7.85
N CYS A 85 -13.33 14.65 9.17
CA CYS A 85 -12.57 13.64 9.90
C CYS A 85 -13.50 12.92 10.88
N SER A 86 -13.55 11.60 10.79
CA SER A 86 -14.43 10.76 11.63
C SER A 86 -13.68 9.58 12.23
N TYR A 87 -14.01 9.25 13.47
CA TYR A 87 -13.59 8.01 14.13
C TYR A 87 -14.80 7.09 14.22
N LEU A 88 -14.95 6.19 13.25
CA LEU A 88 -16.18 5.40 13.09
C LEU A 88 -16.21 4.12 13.91
N TYR A 89 -15.12 3.74 14.58
CA TYR A 89 -15.04 2.47 15.30
C TYR A 89 -16.16 2.33 16.36
N ASP A 90 -16.46 3.40 17.09
CA ASP A 90 -17.53 3.43 18.10
C ASP A 90 -18.94 3.30 17.48
N CYS A 91 -19.06 3.49 16.17
CA CYS A 91 -20.31 3.40 15.41
C CYS A 91 -20.48 2.06 14.70
N MET A 92 -19.61 1.07 14.95
CA MET A 92 -19.63 -0.22 14.25
C MET A 92 -20.96 -0.96 14.44
N HIS A 93 -21.60 -1.32 13.34
CA HIS A 93 -22.72 -2.25 13.35
C HIS A 93 -22.22 -3.68 13.13
N GLN A 94 -22.64 -4.59 14.00
CA GLN A 94 -22.35 -6.02 13.89
C GLN A 94 -23.57 -6.77 13.36
N GLY A 95 -23.32 -7.68 12.43
CA GLY A 95 -24.31 -8.63 11.95
C GLY A 95 -24.61 -9.74 12.98
N PRO A 96 -25.48 -10.70 12.63
CA PRO A 96 -25.77 -11.84 13.48
C PRO A 96 -24.52 -12.69 13.79
N ILE A 97 -24.58 -13.43 14.89
CA ILE A 97 -23.53 -14.38 15.30
C ILE A 97 -23.74 -15.70 14.55
N ASN A 98 -22.70 -16.16 13.86
CA ASN A 98 -22.65 -17.47 13.20
C ASN A 98 -22.60 -18.62 14.22
N VAL A 99 -22.83 -19.85 13.75
CA VAL A 99 -22.76 -21.07 14.57
C VAL A 99 -21.41 -21.29 15.27
N ASN A 100 -20.33 -20.70 14.74
CA ASN A 100 -18.99 -20.77 15.30
C ASN A 100 -18.68 -19.64 16.31
N GLY A 101 -19.68 -18.82 16.68
CA GLY A 101 -19.53 -17.70 17.62
C GLY A 101 -18.95 -16.41 17.02
N ALA A 102 -18.58 -16.39 15.73
CA ALA A 102 -18.09 -15.20 15.06
C ALA A 102 -19.24 -14.34 14.51
N ILE A 103 -19.08 -13.02 14.49
CA ILE A 103 -19.99 -12.12 13.77
C ILE A 103 -19.94 -12.41 12.26
N SER A 104 -21.08 -12.43 11.59
CA SER A 104 -21.16 -12.75 10.15
C SER A 104 -20.60 -11.66 9.25
N TYR A 105 -20.76 -10.41 9.66
CA TYR A 105 -20.19 -9.22 9.04
C TYR A 105 -20.21 -8.07 10.05
N TYR A 106 -19.48 -7.01 9.75
CA TYR A 106 -19.64 -5.71 10.39
C TYR A 106 -19.46 -4.61 9.35
N PHE A 107 -20.02 -3.44 9.61
CA PHE A 107 -19.81 -2.26 8.78
C PHE A 107 -19.82 -0.99 9.63
N PHE A 108 -19.25 0.07 9.08
CA PHE A 108 -19.25 1.38 9.69
C PHE A 108 -20.24 2.28 8.95
N PRO A 109 -21.29 2.80 9.62
CA PRO A 109 -22.22 3.71 8.98
C PRO A 109 -21.50 5.02 8.66
N ARG A 110 -21.82 5.62 7.52
CA ARG A 110 -21.27 6.94 7.18
C ARG A 110 -21.76 7.96 8.20
N CYS A 111 -20.83 8.60 8.89
CA CYS A 111 -21.08 9.74 9.76
C CYS A 111 -19.87 10.69 9.74
N CYS A 112 -20.11 11.99 9.62
CA CYS A 112 -19.07 13.03 9.64
C CYS A 112 -18.98 13.68 11.02
N HIS A 113 -17.99 13.30 11.84
CA HIS A 113 -17.87 13.79 13.21
C HIS A 113 -17.34 15.23 13.28
N LEU A 114 -16.27 15.56 12.56
CA LEU A 114 -15.73 16.92 12.47
C LEU A 114 -15.64 17.35 11.00
N LEU A 115 -16.44 18.32 10.58
CA LEU A 115 -16.46 18.85 9.21
C LEU A 115 -15.77 20.21 9.15
N PHE A 116 -14.65 20.28 8.44
CA PHE A 116 -13.92 21.52 8.17
C PHE A 116 -14.44 22.13 6.87
N HIS A 117 -14.94 23.36 6.94
CA HIS A 117 -15.53 24.07 5.80
C HIS A 117 -14.52 25.01 5.15
N CYS A 118 -14.35 24.90 3.84
CA CYS A 118 -13.63 25.89 3.06
C CYS A 118 -14.61 27.00 2.66
N ASP A 119 -14.80 27.98 3.55
CA ASP A 119 -15.71 29.11 3.35
C ASP A 119 -15.09 30.15 2.39
N ALA A 120 -14.95 29.76 1.12
CA ALA A 120 -14.44 30.59 0.03
C ALA A 120 -15.21 30.32 -1.28
N PRO A 121 -15.44 31.34 -2.11
CA PRO A 121 -16.15 31.18 -3.37
C PRO A 121 -15.28 30.48 -4.43
N GLY A 122 -15.90 29.64 -5.26
CA GLY A 122 -15.22 29.02 -6.42
C GLY A 122 -14.25 27.90 -6.07
N VAL A 123 -14.27 27.41 -4.83
CA VAL A 123 -13.46 26.30 -4.35
C VAL A 123 -13.78 25.01 -5.10
N ARG A 124 -12.73 24.28 -5.47
CA ARG A 124 -12.81 22.95 -6.10
C ARG A 124 -11.87 21.97 -5.42
N PHE A 125 -12.22 20.69 -5.50
CA PHE A 125 -11.40 19.60 -5.00
C PHE A 125 -10.32 19.19 -6.01
N PHE A 126 -9.10 18.95 -5.50
CA PHE A 126 -8.01 18.36 -6.26
C PHE A 126 -7.18 17.39 -5.42
N VAL A 127 -6.70 16.33 -6.06
CA VAL A 127 -5.51 15.56 -5.63
C VAL A 127 -4.29 16.25 -6.23
N GLU A 128 -3.46 16.84 -5.38
CA GLU A 128 -2.35 17.70 -5.81
C GLU A 128 -1.01 16.96 -5.90
N ASP A 129 -0.75 16.02 -4.99
CA ASP A 129 0.50 15.26 -4.93
C ASP A 129 0.32 13.91 -4.21
N TRP A 130 1.28 13.01 -4.38
CA TRP A 130 1.34 11.73 -3.66
C TRP A 130 2.77 11.18 -3.64
N ASP A 131 2.99 10.21 -2.77
CA ASP A 131 4.19 9.36 -2.74
C ASP A 131 3.81 7.92 -2.32
N ASP A 132 4.77 7.16 -1.78
CA ASP A 132 4.54 5.76 -1.44
C ASP A 132 3.52 5.61 -0.30
N LEU A 133 3.51 6.56 0.64
CA LEU A 133 2.80 6.46 1.92
C LEU A 133 1.76 7.57 2.14
N THR A 134 1.80 8.64 1.34
CA THR A 134 0.96 9.83 1.52
C THR A 134 0.23 10.25 0.25
N VAL A 135 -0.88 10.97 0.43
CA VAL A 135 -1.59 11.70 -0.62
C VAL A 135 -1.92 13.10 -0.13
N GLN A 136 -1.70 14.11 -0.97
CA GLN A 136 -2.04 15.49 -0.71
C GLN A 136 -3.29 15.89 -1.48
N VAL A 137 -4.25 16.44 -0.77
CA VAL A 137 -5.51 16.93 -1.35
C VAL A 137 -5.77 18.37 -0.96
N ALA A 138 -6.53 19.07 -1.79
CA ALA A 138 -6.95 20.43 -1.51
C ALA A 138 -8.38 20.69 -1.94
N LEU A 139 -9.05 21.53 -1.16
CA LEU A 139 -10.18 22.36 -1.57
C LEU A 139 -9.61 23.76 -1.79
N THR A 140 -9.55 24.24 -3.03
CA THR A 140 -8.86 25.48 -3.38
C THR A 140 -9.60 26.28 -4.44
N ASP A 141 -9.50 27.60 -4.37
CA ASP A 141 -9.94 28.53 -5.43
C ASP A 141 -8.93 28.63 -6.59
N GLY A 142 -7.80 27.90 -6.49
CA GLY A 142 -6.69 27.96 -7.43
C GLY A 142 -5.80 29.19 -7.28
N LYS A 143 -5.98 29.98 -6.21
CA LYS A 143 -5.23 31.21 -5.93
C LYS A 143 -4.67 31.19 -4.51
N THR A 144 -5.33 31.86 -3.56
CA THR A 144 -4.83 32.11 -2.21
C THR A 144 -5.70 31.50 -1.12
N GLN A 145 -6.91 31.04 -1.45
CA GLN A 145 -7.87 30.50 -0.48
C GLN A 145 -7.95 28.99 -0.62
N PHE A 146 -7.54 28.27 0.43
CA PHE A 146 -7.61 26.82 0.41
C PHE A 146 -7.68 26.17 1.80
N LEU A 147 -8.22 24.95 1.81
CA LEU A 147 -7.92 23.91 2.79
C LEU A 147 -7.10 22.82 2.12
N ARG A 148 -5.97 22.44 2.72
CA ARG A 148 -5.08 21.40 2.18
C ARG A 148 -4.72 20.40 3.25
N SER A 149 -4.73 19.12 2.92
CA SER A 149 -4.36 18.06 3.84
C SER A 149 -3.43 17.06 3.18
N VAL A 150 -2.38 16.68 3.90
CA VAL A 150 -1.59 15.49 3.58
C VAL A 150 -2.12 14.37 4.46
N MET A 151 -2.55 13.28 3.82
CA MET A 151 -3.08 12.12 4.50
C MET A 151 -2.11 10.95 4.38
N ALA A 152 -1.93 10.23 5.49
CA ALA A 152 -1.11 9.02 5.56
C ALA A 152 -1.92 7.90 6.22
N LEU A 153 -1.69 6.65 5.81
CA LEU A 153 -2.19 5.52 6.60
C LEU A 153 -1.59 5.61 8.00
N GLY A 154 -2.40 5.55 9.07
CA GLY A 154 -1.87 5.65 10.44
C GLY A 154 -1.68 7.08 10.97
N GLN A 155 -2.21 8.12 10.32
CA GLN A 155 -2.08 9.48 10.85
C GLN A 155 -2.72 9.62 12.26
N ALA A 156 -1.98 10.20 13.23
CA ALA A 156 -2.51 10.42 14.58
C ALA A 156 -3.44 11.64 14.67
N PHE A 157 -3.18 12.64 13.84
CA PHE A 157 -4.01 13.82 13.67
C PHE A 157 -4.47 13.90 12.22
N MET A 158 -5.72 14.30 12.01
CA MET A 158 -6.07 14.95 10.74
C MET A 158 -5.47 16.35 10.76
N THR A 159 -4.61 16.67 9.80
CA THR A 159 -3.97 18.00 9.72
C THR A 159 -4.45 18.71 8.46
N ILE A 160 -4.98 19.92 8.62
CA ILE A 160 -5.50 20.76 7.55
C ILE A 160 -4.82 22.13 7.59
N GLN A 161 -4.02 22.39 6.57
CA GLN A 161 -3.47 23.70 6.30
C GLN A 161 -4.57 24.63 5.77
N HIS A 162 -4.74 25.77 6.41
CA HIS A 162 -5.62 26.85 5.99
C HIS A 162 -4.78 27.98 5.39
N SER A 163 -5.28 28.56 4.30
CA SER A 163 -4.74 29.79 3.73
C SER A 163 -5.89 30.73 3.42
N ASN A 164 -5.87 31.91 4.03
CA ASN A 164 -6.85 32.99 3.88
C ASN A 164 -8.33 32.53 3.94
N VAL A 165 -8.63 31.57 4.80
CA VAL A 165 -9.98 31.08 5.10
C VAL A 165 -10.17 30.96 6.61
N PRO A 166 -11.34 31.30 7.18
CA PRO A 166 -11.59 31.14 8.60
C PRO A 166 -11.56 29.67 8.99
N ILE A 167 -11.21 29.37 10.24
CA ILE A 167 -11.46 28.05 10.83
C ILE A 167 -12.97 27.93 11.03
N CYS A 168 -13.61 27.05 10.28
CA CYS A 168 -15.06 26.85 10.32
C CYS A 168 -15.35 25.35 10.46
N LEU A 169 -15.98 24.97 11.58
CA LEU A 169 -16.14 23.58 11.97
C LEU A 169 -17.58 23.27 12.38
N SER A 170 -18.16 22.20 11.82
CA SER A 170 -19.45 21.66 12.26
C SER A 170 -19.37 20.14 12.49
N SER A 171 -20.48 19.52 12.88
CA SER A 171 -20.59 18.08 13.14
C SER A 171 -21.97 17.55 12.73
N GLU A 172 -22.04 16.34 12.15
CA GLU A 172 -23.31 15.60 12.02
C GLU A 172 -23.80 15.06 13.39
N CYS A 173 -22.92 14.96 14.39
CA CYS A 173 -23.20 14.52 15.76
C CYS A 173 -23.30 15.69 16.77
N ALA A 174 -23.72 16.89 16.35
CA ALA A 174 -23.91 18.10 17.18
C ALA A 174 -22.81 18.41 18.23
N ILE A 175 -22.13 19.55 18.08
CA ILE A 175 -21.17 20.02 19.09
C ILE A 175 -21.94 20.49 20.33
N VAL A 176 -21.75 19.84 21.48
CA VAL A 176 -22.49 20.12 22.73
C VAL A 176 -21.64 20.74 23.83
N SER A 177 -20.31 20.59 23.76
CA SER A 177 -19.42 21.20 24.75
C SER A 177 -18.09 21.63 24.16
N VAL A 178 -17.49 22.64 24.78
CA VAL A 178 -16.11 23.10 24.53
C VAL A 178 -15.38 23.12 25.86
N ASN A 179 -14.25 22.40 25.95
CA ASN A 179 -13.45 22.25 27.16
C ASN A 179 -14.27 21.76 28.38
N GLY A 180 -15.23 20.86 28.16
CA GLY A 180 -16.12 20.33 29.19
C GLY A 180 -17.25 21.27 29.60
N GLN A 181 -17.28 22.52 29.11
CA GLN A 181 -18.39 23.44 29.33
C GLN A 181 -19.46 23.22 28.26
N LEU A 182 -20.71 22.99 28.67
CA LEU A 182 -21.84 22.97 27.75
C LEU A 182 -21.97 24.31 27.02
N ILE A 183 -22.19 24.24 25.72
CA ILE A 183 -22.31 25.43 24.87
C ILE A 183 -23.73 25.53 24.29
N ALA A 184 -24.11 26.75 23.91
CA ALA A 184 -25.36 27.05 23.23
C ALA A 184 -25.11 28.13 22.18
N GLU A 185 -26.14 28.42 21.39
CA GLU A 185 -26.13 29.50 20.39
C GLU A 185 -25.58 30.82 20.97
N GLY A 186 -24.62 31.42 20.29
CA GLY A 186 -23.96 32.65 20.73
C GLY A 186 -22.80 32.43 21.71
N PHE A 187 -22.41 31.18 22.01
CA PHE A 187 -21.19 30.92 22.79
C PHE A 187 -19.95 31.51 22.09
N VAL A 188 -19.07 32.13 22.88
CA VAL A 188 -17.84 32.76 22.39
C VAL A 188 -16.64 32.16 23.13
N TYR A 189 -15.68 31.64 22.37
CA TYR A 189 -14.38 31.24 22.90
C TYR A 189 -13.29 32.19 22.40
N LYS A 190 -12.58 32.83 23.33
CA LYS A 190 -11.47 33.72 23.01
C LYS A 190 -10.15 32.94 23.12
N GLY A 191 -9.51 32.70 21.99
CA GLY A 191 -8.14 32.19 21.94
C GLY A 191 -7.18 33.15 22.62
N ARG A 192 -6.14 32.60 23.26
CA ARG A 192 -5.12 33.39 23.97
C ARG A 192 -3.97 33.83 23.07
N SER A 193 -3.80 33.16 21.94
CA SER A 193 -2.73 33.34 20.97
C SER A 193 -3.13 32.74 19.61
N ASP A 194 -2.26 32.93 18.64
CA ASP A 194 -2.26 32.35 17.30
C ASP A 194 -1.99 30.83 17.27
N ALA A 195 -1.46 30.30 18.36
CA ALA A 195 -1.53 28.90 18.73
C ALA A 195 -2.56 28.67 19.83
N GLY A 196 -3.39 27.65 19.69
CA GLY A 196 -4.38 27.33 20.71
C GLY A 196 -4.94 25.93 20.57
N LYS A 197 -5.71 25.54 21.57
CA LYS A 197 -6.38 24.25 21.63
C LYS A 197 -7.74 24.36 22.29
N LEU A 198 -8.62 23.43 21.96
CA LEU A 198 -9.87 23.19 22.64
C LEU A 198 -10.27 21.71 22.51
N VAL A 199 -11.08 21.21 23.45
CA VAL A 199 -11.66 19.88 23.39
C VAL A 199 -13.15 20.00 23.10
N LEU A 200 -13.58 19.50 21.96
CA LEU A 200 -14.99 19.43 21.56
C LEU A 200 -15.62 18.17 22.14
N GLY A 201 -16.79 18.29 22.73
CA GLY A 201 -17.67 17.15 23.02
C GLY A 201 -18.82 17.11 22.04
N LEU A 202 -19.08 15.93 21.48
CA LEU A 202 -20.19 15.66 20.56
C LEU A 202 -21.34 14.94 21.28
N ASN A 203 -22.55 15.01 20.74
CA ASN A 203 -23.73 14.39 21.36
C ASN A 203 -23.70 12.86 21.34
N ASN A 204 -22.83 12.25 20.55
CA ASN A 204 -22.57 10.79 20.53
C ASN A 204 -21.58 10.35 21.63
N GLY A 205 -21.15 11.27 22.50
CA GLY A 205 -20.22 11.00 23.60
C GLY A 205 -18.74 11.09 23.23
N GLN A 206 -18.39 11.24 21.94
CA GLN A 206 -16.99 11.40 21.54
C GLN A 206 -16.42 12.76 21.96
N ARG A 207 -15.14 12.75 22.33
CA ARG A 207 -14.34 13.94 22.58
C ARG A 207 -13.27 14.08 21.52
N TRP A 208 -13.03 15.31 21.07
CA TRP A 208 -12.07 15.61 20.03
C TRP A 208 -11.18 16.78 20.43
N LEU A 209 -9.86 16.60 20.36
CA LEU A 209 -8.90 17.67 20.49
C LEU A 209 -8.83 18.42 19.15
N LEU A 210 -9.02 19.73 19.19
CA LEU A 210 -8.74 20.65 18.09
C LEU A 210 -7.58 21.56 18.49
N CYS A 211 -6.49 21.54 17.72
CA CYS A 211 -5.34 22.42 17.90
C CYS A 211 -5.17 23.29 16.65
N TRP A 212 -4.73 24.53 16.80
CA TRP A 212 -4.33 25.37 15.68
C TRP A 212 -3.02 26.07 15.99
N SER A 213 -2.27 26.39 14.95
CA SER A 213 -1.06 27.20 15.05
C SER A 213 -0.80 27.97 13.75
N SER A 214 -0.43 29.23 13.87
CA SER A 214 -0.01 30.13 12.79
C SER A 214 1.38 30.69 13.05
N CYS A 215 1.93 31.44 12.08
CA CYS A 215 3.08 32.30 12.25
C CYS A 215 2.68 33.78 12.51
N ALA A 216 1.39 34.13 12.40
CA ALA A 216 0.85 35.47 12.64
C ALA A 216 0.49 35.66 14.12
N SER A 217 0.57 36.85 14.70
CA SER A 217 0.43 37.05 16.16
C SER A 217 -0.99 37.30 16.70
N ASP A 218 -2.03 37.18 15.86
CA ASP A 218 -3.38 37.63 16.22
C ASP A 218 -4.18 36.54 16.94
N ALA A 219 -4.78 36.89 18.08
CA ALA A 219 -5.67 36.01 18.82
C ALA A 219 -6.97 35.74 18.05
N LEU A 220 -7.35 34.48 17.92
CA LEU A 220 -8.61 34.08 17.27
C LEU A 220 -9.77 34.08 18.28
N THR A 221 -10.88 34.70 17.92
CA THR A 221 -12.16 34.53 18.63
C THR A 221 -13.02 33.57 17.82
N PHE A 222 -13.59 32.57 18.47
CA PHE A 222 -14.54 31.65 17.89
C PHE A 222 -15.95 31.96 18.41
N THR A 223 -16.92 31.93 17.51
CA THR A 223 -18.34 32.05 17.85
C THR A 223 -19.04 30.78 17.41
N PHE A 224 -19.94 30.29 18.27
CA PHE A 224 -20.80 29.16 17.97
C PHE A 224 -22.18 29.66 17.53
N THR A 225 -22.50 29.42 16.26
CA THR A 225 -23.77 29.83 15.64
C THR A 225 -24.24 28.76 14.68
N ASN A 226 -25.52 28.40 14.72
CA ASN A 226 -26.13 27.38 13.84
C ASN A 226 -25.33 26.06 13.83
N GLN A 227 -25.01 25.53 15.00
CA GLN A 227 -24.21 24.30 15.17
C GLN A 227 -22.81 24.33 14.55
N THR A 228 -22.28 25.53 14.31
CA THR A 228 -20.98 25.74 13.67
C THR A 228 -20.10 26.61 14.55
N LEU A 229 -18.88 26.16 14.83
CA LEU A 229 -17.85 26.92 15.51
C LEU A 229 -16.96 27.59 14.47
N LYS A 230 -16.99 28.92 14.40
CA LYS A 230 -16.29 29.69 13.36
C LYS A 230 -15.38 30.77 13.95
N SER A 231 -14.16 30.90 13.43
CA SER A 231 -13.25 31.98 13.78
C SER A 231 -13.69 33.32 13.17
N SER A 232 -13.47 34.41 13.90
CA SER A 232 -13.88 35.76 13.51
C SER A 232 -13.09 36.34 12.33
N ALA A 233 -11.90 35.81 12.06
CA ALA A 233 -11.01 36.25 10.99
C ALA A 233 -10.53 35.07 10.13
N ALA A 234 -10.04 35.40 8.93
CA ALA A 234 -9.33 34.45 8.09
C ALA A 234 -8.06 33.94 8.79
N PHE A 235 -7.74 32.66 8.57
CA PHE A 235 -6.63 31.98 9.22
C PHE A 235 -5.61 31.50 8.18
N ASN A 236 -4.34 31.60 8.55
CA ASN A 236 -3.19 31.13 7.76
C ASN A 236 -2.32 30.27 8.67
N GLY A 237 -2.39 28.95 8.55
CA GLY A 237 -1.72 28.06 9.48
C GLY A 237 -2.21 26.63 9.36
N ILE A 238 -1.98 25.83 10.40
CA ILE A 238 -2.48 24.46 10.47
C ILE A 238 -3.55 24.35 11.54
N VAL A 239 -4.53 23.49 11.27
CA VAL A 239 -5.52 23.03 12.23
C VAL A 239 -5.42 21.51 12.28
N GLN A 240 -5.30 20.96 13.48
CA GLN A 240 -5.20 19.54 13.74
C GLN A 240 -6.38 19.06 14.58
N ALA A 241 -6.94 17.90 14.22
CA ALA A 241 -7.95 17.23 15.01
C ALA A 241 -7.58 15.78 15.31
N ALA A 242 -7.87 15.35 16.54
CA ALA A 242 -7.69 13.96 16.95
C ALA A 242 -8.80 13.50 17.92
N ILE A 243 -9.17 12.23 17.85
CA ILE A 243 -10.09 11.60 18.80
C ILE A 243 -9.41 11.48 20.18
N VAL A 244 -10.16 11.72 21.25
CA VAL A 244 -9.66 11.71 22.64
C VAL A 244 -10.33 10.57 23.42
N PRO A 245 -9.73 9.37 23.45
CA PRO A 245 -10.31 8.21 24.13
C PRO A 245 -10.22 8.30 25.67
N SER A 246 -9.26 9.05 26.22
CA SER A 246 -9.08 9.24 27.67
C SER A 246 -8.33 10.55 27.97
N ASP A 247 -8.22 10.92 29.24
CA ASP A 247 -7.50 12.14 29.66
C ASP A 247 -5.97 11.98 29.57
N GLU A 248 -5.46 10.75 29.73
CA GLU A 248 -4.07 10.41 29.45
C GLU A 248 -3.77 10.57 27.95
N ALA A 249 -4.67 10.09 27.10
CA ALA A 249 -4.57 10.27 25.66
C ALA A 249 -4.61 11.75 25.26
N LEU A 250 -5.45 12.57 25.91
CA LEU A 250 -5.46 14.02 25.71
C LEU A 250 -4.09 14.62 25.99
N THR A 251 -3.48 14.27 27.12
CA THR A 251 -2.15 14.79 27.51
C THR A 251 -1.09 14.45 26.47
N VAL A 252 -1.08 13.21 25.97
CA VAL A 252 -0.18 12.77 24.89
C VAL A 252 -0.45 13.55 23.60
N LEU A 253 -1.70 13.67 23.17
CA LEU A 253 -2.06 14.38 21.95
C LEU A 253 -1.67 15.88 22.03
N GLU A 254 -1.89 16.53 23.17
CA GLU A 254 -1.50 17.92 23.39
C GLU A 254 0.02 18.12 23.33
N GLN A 255 0.80 17.16 23.83
CA GLN A 255 2.27 17.21 23.80
C GLN A 255 2.82 17.20 22.37
N TYR A 256 2.24 16.39 21.48
CA TYR A 256 2.74 16.20 20.12
C TYR A 256 1.99 17.03 19.06
N ALA A 257 0.98 17.80 19.46
CA ALA A 257 0.32 18.74 18.55
C ALA A 257 1.31 19.75 17.94
N GLY A 258 1.13 20.00 16.66
CA GLY A 258 1.97 20.80 15.79
C GLY A 258 2.80 19.96 14.82
N GLY A 259 3.25 18.76 15.21
CA GLY A 259 4.03 17.86 14.36
C GLY A 259 3.15 16.91 13.54
N TYR A 260 3.43 16.74 12.25
CA TYR A 260 2.70 15.81 11.37
C TYR A 260 3.53 15.32 10.20
N VAL A 261 3.14 14.19 9.60
CA VAL A 261 3.76 13.65 8.39
C VAL A 261 3.39 14.50 7.18
N HIS A 262 4.40 14.87 6.39
CA HIS A 262 4.25 15.60 5.13
C HIS A 262 4.59 14.75 3.91
N ARG A 263 5.59 13.86 4.01
CA ARG A 263 5.93 12.88 2.95
C ARG A 263 6.42 11.57 3.56
N GLY A 264 6.30 10.49 2.81
CA GLY A 264 6.79 9.18 3.21
C GLY A 264 7.28 8.37 2.02
N GLN A 265 8.52 7.89 2.10
CA GLN A 265 9.11 7.02 1.09
C GLN A 265 9.38 5.64 1.67
N VAL A 266 9.12 4.59 0.89
CA VAL A 266 9.54 3.22 1.20
C VAL A 266 10.84 2.94 0.47
N THR A 267 11.88 2.52 1.19
CA THR A 267 13.13 2.04 0.57
C THR A 267 13.43 0.61 0.96
N LEU A 268 13.90 -0.16 0.00
CA LEU A 268 14.30 -1.56 0.16
C LEU A 268 15.79 -1.64 -0.14
N ASP A 269 16.61 -1.69 0.91
CA ASP A 269 18.07 -1.75 0.79
C ASP A 269 18.60 -3.20 0.89
N SER A 270 17.74 -4.15 1.28
CA SER A 270 18.04 -5.59 1.34
C SER A 270 16.78 -6.44 1.21
N VAL A 271 16.95 -7.77 1.10
CA VAL A 271 15.83 -8.74 1.16
C VAL A 271 15.33 -8.97 2.58
N HIS A 272 16.02 -8.44 3.59
CA HIS A 272 15.77 -8.73 5.01
C HIS A 272 14.81 -7.74 5.69
N GLY A 273 14.29 -6.77 4.94
CA GLY A 273 13.47 -5.71 5.50
C GLY A 273 13.28 -4.53 4.58
N PHE A 274 12.70 -3.48 5.14
CA PHE A 274 12.41 -2.24 4.43
C PHE A 274 12.45 -1.05 5.40
N HIS A 275 12.49 0.16 4.86
CA HIS A 275 12.58 1.40 5.62
C HIS A 275 11.47 2.36 5.22
N TYR A 276 10.87 3.04 6.21
CA TYR A 276 10.07 4.23 5.95
C TYR A 276 10.90 5.47 6.27
N LYS A 277 11.11 6.29 5.24
CA LYS A 277 11.77 7.60 5.36
C LYS A 277 10.69 8.68 5.43
N TRP A 278 10.53 9.27 6.61
CA TRP A 278 9.51 10.27 6.85
C TRP A 278 10.06 11.69 6.71
N VAL A 279 9.24 12.57 6.14
CA VAL A 279 9.43 14.02 6.24
C VAL A 279 8.28 14.57 7.06
N ILE A 280 8.59 15.24 8.17
CA ILE A 280 7.59 15.84 9.07
C ILE A 280 7.58 17.37 8.97
N GLN A 281 6.44 17.97 9.27
CA GLN A 281 6.29 19.42 9.39
C GLN A 281 5.68 19.82 10.75
N PRO A 282 5.97 21.06 11.22
CA PRO A 282 7.03 21.93 10.74
C PRO A 282 8.42 21.29 10.98
N PRO A 283 9.48 21.69 10.26
CA PRO A 283 10.82 21.11 10.40
C PRO A 283 11.52 21.49 11.73
N THR A 284 10.77 21.89 12.75
CA THR A 284 11.28 22.25 14.08
C THR A 284 11.54 20.99 14.92
N ALA A 285 12.05 21.15 16.15
CA ALA A 285 12.34 20.04 17.07
C ALA A 285 11.10 19.24 17.56
N LYS A 286 9.90 19.47 17.02
CA LYS A 286 8.70 18.72 17.41
C LYS A 286 8.59 17.42 16.62
N SER A 287 8.55 16.30 17.34
CA SER A 287 8.24 14.98 16.78
C SER A 287 6.76 14.90 16.36
N ALA A 288 6.45 14.07 15.37
CA ALA A 288 5.07 13.75 15.00
C ALA A 288 4.60 12.45 15.69
N LEU A 289 3.29 12.27 15.87
CA LEU A 289 2.72 10.97 16.24
C LEU A 289 2.19 10.24 15.00
N HIS A 290 2.40 8.93 14.99
CA HIS A 290 1.91 8.06 13.93
C HIS A 290 1.50 6.70 14.50
N PHE A 291 0.32 6.25 14.14
CA PHE A 291 -0.24 4.97 14.52
C PHE A 291 0.32 3.85 13.66
N VAL A 292 0.69 2.76 14.31
CA VAL A 292 1.18 1.55 13.65
C VAL A 292 0.21 0.39 13.86
N LEU A 293 0.13 -0.49 12.86
CA LEU A 293 -0.63 -1.74 12.95
C LEU A 293 0.19 -2.83 13.64
N GLU A 294 -0.45 -3.93 14.02
CA GLU A 294 0.24 -5.01 14.75
C GLU A 294 1.43 -5.58 13.97
N HIS A 295 1.32 -5.78 12.66
CA HIS A 295 2.44 -6.25 11.85
C HIS A 295 3.61 -5.24 11.79
N HIS A 296 3.33 -3.94 11.85
CA HIS A 296 4.39 -2.95 11.98
C HIS A 296 5.11 -3.10 13.33
N LYS A 297 4.37 -3.30 14.44
CA LYS A 297 4.96 -3.49 15.78
C LYS A 297 5.87 -4.70 15.84
N THR A 298 5.48 -5.80 15.18
CA THR A 298 6.28 -7.03 15.12
C THR A 298 7.59 -6.83 14.35
N LEU A 299 7.57 -6.03 13.29
CA LEU A 299 8.71 -5.87 12.37
C LEU A 299 9.63 -4.69 12.72
N LEU A 300 9.15 -3.70 13.48
CA LEU A 300 9.90 -2.48 13.77
C LEU A 300 11.12 -2.80 14.66
N THR A 301 12.33 -2.53 14.18
CA THR A 301 13.57 -2.94 14.84
C THR A 301 14.33 -1.83 15.56
N PHE A 302 14.13 -0.55 15.24
CA PHE A 302 14.69 0.55 16.04
C PHE A 302 14.14 1.97 15.72
N HIS A 303 14.33 2.89 16.68
CA HIS A 303 14.34 4.37 16.63
C HIS A 303 13.14 5.20 17.10
N THR A 304 11.99 4.62 17.46
CA THR A 304 10.86 5.45 17.93
C THR A 304 10.23 4.98 19.22
N GLN A 305 9.83 5.95 20.04
CA GLN A 305 9.24 5.68 21.34
C GLN A 305 7.76 5.36 21.15
N ALA A 306 7.36 4.17 21.57
CA ALA A 306 5.94 3.86 21.74
C ALA A 306 5.38 4.80 22.83
N VAL A 307 4.23 5.40 22.55
CA VAL A 307 3.52 6.24 23.53
C VAL A 307 2.25 5.53 23.98
N ASN A 308 1.78 5.83 25.19
CA ASN A 308 0.56 5.24 25.74
C ASN A 308 -0.69 5.86 25.11
N LEU A 309 -0.91 5.56 23.83
CA LEU A 309 -2.06 5.98 23.04
C LEU A 309 -2.40 4.86 22.05
N MET A 310 -3.62 4.36 22.15
CA MET A 310 -4.14 3.28 21.31
C MET A 310 -5.56 3.60 20.88
N VAL A 311 -5.84 3.35 19.60
CA VAL A 311 -7.18 3.43 19.01
C VAL A 311 -7.36 2.28 18.03
N HIS A 312 -8.59 1.93 17.68
CA HIS A 312 -8.85 0.88 16.69
C HIS A 312 -8.87 1.40 15.25
N SER A 313 -8.33 0.61 14.34
CA SER A 313 -8.58 0.76 12.90
C SER A 313 -9.98 0.23 12.54
N HIS A 314 -10.41 0.51 11.31
CA HIS A 314 -11.67 -0.01 10.78
C HIS A 314 -11.67 -1.55 10.72
N THR A 315 -10.64 -2.17 10.16
CA THR A 315 -10.67 -3.61 9.83
C THR A 315 -9.38 -4.37 10.17
N ARG A 316 -8.41 -3.73 10.83
CA ARG A 316 -7.06 -4.28 11.07
C ARG A 316 -6.67 -4.29 12.56
N GLY A 317 -7.66 -4.23 13.46
CA GLY A 317 -7.46 -4.30 14.90
C GLY A 317 -6.89 -3.01 15.51
N PRO A 318 -6.31 -3.10 16.73
CA PRO A 318 -5.78 -1.96 17.46
C PRO A 318 -4.54 -1.36 16.77
N MET A 319 -4.42 -0.04 16.84
CA MET A 319 -3.28 0.73 16.36
C MET A 319 -2.63 1.47 17.54
N HIS A 320 -1.32 1.36 17.67
CA HIS A 320 -0.57 1.98 18.77
C HIS A 320 0.24 3.16 18.23
N ALA A 321 0.29 4.26 18.96
CA ALA A 321 1.03 5.44 18.50
C ALA A 321 2.53 5.32 18.84
N TYR A 322 3.35 5.73 17.87
CA TYR A 322 4.80 5.87 17.97
C TYR A 322 5.17 7.30 17.56
N THR A 323 6.30 7.79 18.07
CA THR A 323 6.84 9.07 17.61
C THR A 323 7.49 8.94 16.23
N ILE A 324 7.59 10.02 15.48
CA ILE A 324 8.46 10.17 14.32
C ILE A 324 9.35 11.38 14.61
N GLU A 325 10.65 11.13 14.75
CA GLU A 325 11.64 12.16 15.00
C GLU A 325 12.16 12.76 13.69
N HIS A 326 12.54 14.03 13.71
CA HIS A 326 13.07 14.71 12.53
C HIS A 326 14.33 14.02 12.00
N GLY A 327 14.38 13.74 10.70
CA GLY A 327 15.53 13.11 10.05
C GLY A 327 15.75 11.63 10.39
N THR A 328 14.75 10.97 11.00
CA THR A 328 14.80 9.54 11.31
C THR A 328 14.06 8.70 10.29
N SER A 329 14.47 7.43 10.18
CA SER A 329 13.80 6.40 9.41
C SER A 329 13.28 5.32 10.35
N TRP A 330 12.11 4.79 10.04
CA TRP A 330 11.63 3.57 10.68
C TRP A 330 12.20 2.37 9.94
N ASN A 331 12.84 1.47 10.68
CA ASN A 331 13.45 0.26 10.13
C ASN A 331 12.57 -0.94 10.46
N PHE A 332 12.19 -1.68 9.42
CA PHE A 332 11.45 -2.93 9.55
C PHE A 332 12.36 -4.07 9.12
N ALA A 333 12.46 -5.11 9.93
CA ALA A 333 13.21 -6.31 9.58
C ALA A 333 12.33 -7.54 9.75
N PHE A 334 12.47 -8.47 8.81
CA PHE A 334 11.88 -9.80 8.95
C PHE A 334 12.76 -10.61 9.90
N SER A 335 12.14 -11.41 10.76
CA SER A 335 12.92 -12.29 11.62
C SER A 335 13.58 -13.39 10.79
N PRO A 336 14.79 -13.88 11.16
CA PRO A 336 15.42 -15.00 10.45
C PRO A 336 14.51 -16.23 10.31
N ASP A 337 13.72 -16.53 11.35
CA ASP A 337 12.76 -17.63 11.35
C ASP A 337 11.62 -17.41 10.33
N GLU A 338 11.12 -16.19 10.16
CA GLU A 338 10.13 -15.87 9.13
C GLU A 338 10.73 -15.95 7.74
N GLU A 339 11.94 -15.45 7.55
CA GLU A 339 12.65 -15.56 6.28
C GLU A 339 12.89 -17.01 5.89
N GLU A 340 13.31 -17.86 6.82
CA GLU A 340 13.51 -19.29 6.58
C GLU A 340 12.19 -19.97 6.21
N LYS A 341 11.09 -19.66 6.90
CA LYS A 341 9.76 -20.18 6.58
C LYS A 341 9.30 -19.75 5.19
N VAL A 342 9.43 -18.46 4.86
CA VAL A 342 9.06 -17.95 3.53
C VAL A 342 9.95 -18.58 2.46
N ALA A 343 11.26 -18.69 2.69
CA ALA A 343 12.18 -19.31 1.75
C ALA A 343 11.85 -20.80 1.51
N ALA A 344 11.45 -21.53 2.55
CA ALA A 344 11.02 -22.92 2.44
C ALA A 344 9.71 -23.08 1.66
N CYS A 345 8.81 -22.09 1.72
CA CYS A 345 7.52 -22.10 1.03
C CYS A 345 7.52 -21.41 -0.35
N ALA A 346 8.56 -20.64 -0.69
CA ALA A 346 8.69 -19.93 -1.96
C ALA A 346 9.43 -20.74 -3.05
N GLN A 347 9.68 -22.03 -2.80
CA GLN A 347 10.26 -22.93 -3.79
C GLN A 347 9.19 -23.45 -4.76
N PHE A 348 9.61 -23.82 -5.97
CA PHE A 348 8.73 -24.45 -6.97
C PHE A 348 8.38 -25.89 -6.61
N ASP A 349 9.32 -26.58 -5.95
CA ASP A 349 9.12 -27.92 -5.44
C ASP A 349 8.67 -27.88 -3.97
N PRO A 350 7.88 -28.86 -3.51
CA PRO A 350 7.62 -29.05 -2.09
C PRO A 350 8.93 -29.13 -1.28
N PRO A 351 8.97 -28.63 -0.04
CA PRO A 351 10.18 -28.63 0.79
C PRO A 351 10.70 -30.03 1.15
N ARG A 352 9.89 -31.07 0.88
CA ARG A 352 10.26 -32.47 1.08
C ARG A 352 9.97 -33.24 -0.20
N ASP A 353 10.97 -34.00 -0.65
CA ASP A 353 10.80 -34.93 -1.76
C ASP A 353 9.75 -36.01 -1.44
N PRO A 354 8.95 -36.42 -2.43
CA PRO A 354 7.99 -37.49 -2.24
C PRO A 354 8.70 -38.83 -2.06
N SER A 355 8.10 -39.73 -1.27
CA SER A 355 8.52 -41.13 -1.23
C SER A 355 8.15 -41.81 -2.55
N VAL A 356 9.07 -42.61 -3.09
CA VAL A 356 8.80 -43.43 -4.29
C VAL A 356 7.58 -44.33 -4.06
N GLN A 357 7.42 -44.89 -2.87
CA GLN A 357 6.27 -45.72 -2.54
C GLN A 357 4.97 -44.91 -2.56
N ASP A 358 4.96 -43.69 -2.03
CA ASP A 358 3.78 -42.83 -2.05
C ASP A 358 3.38 -42.46 -3.49
N VAL A 359 4.38 -42.21 -4.36
CA VAL A 359 4.16 -41.93 -5.79
C VAL A 359 3.49 -43.12 -6.48
N ILE A 360 3.92 -44.35 -6.17
CA ILE A 360 3.37 -45.58 -6.73
C ILE A 360 1.97 -45.85 -6.18
N ASP A 361 1.79 -45.84 -4.85
CA ASP A 361 0.53 -46.17 -4.19
C ASP A 361 -0.59 -45.19 -4.58
N ASN A 362 -0.24 -43.92 -4.75
CA ASN A 362 -1.19 -42.88 -5.21
C ASN A 362 -1.23 -42.74 -6.73
N ARG A 363 -0.54 -43.61 -7.47
CA ARG A 363 -0.56 -43.68 -8.94
C ARG A 363 -0.25 -42.36 -9.63
N VAL A 364 0.65 -41.56 -9.07
CA VAL A 364 0.95 -40.21 -9.55
C VAL A 364 1.49 -40.23 -10.98
N VAL A 365 2.34 -41.20 -11.33
CA VAL A 365 2.87 -41.35 -12.71
C VAL A 365 1.77 -41.68 -13.71
N ASP A 366 0.78 -42.50 -13.34
CA ASP A 366 -0.36 -42.80 -14.20
C ASP A 366 -1.24 -41.56 -14.44
N ILE A 367 -1.45 -40.75 -13.40
CA ILE A 367 -2.22 -39.49 -13.50
C ILE A 367 -1.48 -38.51 -14.39
N LEU A 368 -0.17 -38.34 -14.23
CA LEU A 368 0.65 -37.51 -15.11
C LEU A 368 0.59 -38.01 -16.55
N ARG A 369 0.67 -39.32 -16.78
CA ARG A 369 0.52 -39.90 -18.12
C ARG A 369 -0.84 -39.56 -18.73
N ALA A 370 -1.92 -39.67 -17.96
CA ALA A 370 -3.27 -39.33 -18.43
C ALA A 370 -3.39 -37.83 -18.77
N GLU A 371 -2.87 -36.94 -17.92
CA GLU A 371 -2.93 -35.47 -18.10
C GLU A 371 -1.97 -34.95 -19.18
N VAL A 372 -0.81 -35.58 -19.35
CA VAL A 372 0.22 -35.14 -20.29
C VAL A 372 0.08 -35.82 -21.64
N ASP A 373 -0.10 -37.14 -21.71
CA ASP A 373 -0.10 -37.85 -22.99
C ASP A 373 -1.51 -37.90 -23.59
N ALA A 374 -2.50 -38.32 -22.80
CA ALA A 374 -3.86 -38.60 -23.29
C ALA A 374 -4.77 -37.37 -23.34
N ALA A 375 -4.63 -36.43 -22.40
CA ALA A 375 -5.47 -35.25 -22.36
C ALA A 375 -5.06 -34.23 -23.44
N THR A 376 -6.07 -33.58 -24.01
CA THR A 376 -5.88 -32.43 -24.89
C THR A 376 -5.99 -31.16 -24.07
N TRP A 377 -4.93 -30.37 -24.07
CA TRP A 377 -4.89 -29.08 -23.38
C TRP A 377 -5.19 -27.96 -24.37
N VAL A 378 -6.29 -27.26 -24.14
CA VAL A 378 -6.68 -26.06 -24.88
C VAL A 378 -6.66 -24.90 -23.90
N MET A 379 -5.99 -23.81 -24.28
CA MET A 379 -5.99 -22.61 -23.46
C MET A 379 -7.40 -22.00 -23.44
N PRO A 380 -8.00 -21.82 -22.25
CA PRO A 380 -9.32 -21.21 -22.15
C PRO A 380 -9.30 -19.75 -22.63
N PRO A 381 -10.48 -19.18 -22.97
CA PRO A 381 -10.59 -17.76 -23.24
C PRO A 381 -10.28 -16.95 -21.99
N GLY A 382 -9.89 -15.69 -22.18
CA GLY A 382 -9.59 -14.78 -21.08
C GLY A 382 -8.19 -14.95 -20.48
N TYR A 383 -7.64 -13.88 -19.93
CA TYR A 383 -6.30 -13.88 -19.34
C TYR A 383 -6.29 -14.60 -18.00
N TYR A 384 -7.31 -14.42 -17.15
CA TYR A 384 -7.36 -15.09 -15.85
C TYR A 384 -7.30 -16.61 -15.97
N PHE A 385 -8.23 -17.18 -16.74
CA PHE A 385 -8.35 -18.63 -16.88
C PHE A 385 -7.18 -19.21 -17.68
N ARG A 386 -6.68 -18.49 -18.68
CA ARG A 386 -5.50 -18.91 -19.46
C ARG A 386 -4.26 -18.96 -18.58
N GLY A 387 -4.03 -17.93 -17.76
CA GLY A 387 -2.97 -17.92 -16.77
C GLY A 387 -3.07 -19.14 -15.83
N LYS A 388 -4.25 -19.39 -15.26
CA LYS A 388 -4.48 -20.57 -14.40
C LYS A 388 -4.16 -21.89 -15.07
N ALA A 389 -4.62 -22.08 -16.31
CA ALA A 389 -4.34 -23.28 -17.09
C ALA A 389 -2.84 -23.43 -17.36
N LEU A 390 -2.17 -22.34 -17.73
CA LEU A 390 -0.73 -22.30 -17.97
C LEU A 390 0.07 -22.67 -16.71
N GLN A 391 -0.22 -22.03 -15.56
CA GLN A 391 0.47 -22.36 -14.31
C GLN A 391 0.21 -23.81 -13.90
N LYS A 392 -1.04 -24.30 -14.00
CA LYS A 392 -1.37 -25.71 -13.69
C LYS A 392 -0.51 -26.66 -14.53
N TYR A 393 -0.43 -26.43 -15.85
CA TYR A 393 0.37 -27.28 -16.72
C TYR A 393 1.87 -27.18 -16.41
N GLY A 394 2.38 -25.96 -16.21
CA GLY A 394 3.77 -25.72 -15.83
C GLY A 394 4.15 -26.45 -14.53
N SER A 395 3.28 -26.44 -13.53
CA SER A 395 3.50 -27.20 -12.28
C SER A 395 3.55 -28.71 -12.50
N MET A 396 2.72 -29.26 -13.40
CA MET A 396 2.81 -30.68 -13.76
C MET A 396 4.10 -31.02 -14.52
N CYS A 397 4.56 -30.11 -15.38
CA CYS A 397 5.83 -30.25 -16.09
C CYS A 397 7.00 -30.34 -15.10
N LEU A 398 7.06 -29.42 -14.13
CA LEU A 398 8.05 -29.45 -13.07
C LEU A 398 7.98 -30.72 -12.23
N LEU A 399 6.77 -31.16 -11.84
CA LEU A 399 6.60 -32.41 -11.10
C LEU A 399 7.11 -33.61 -11.89
N ALA A 400 6.79 -33.70 -13.19
CA ALA A 400 7.27 -34.79 -14.04
C ALA A 400 8.81 -34.79 -14.15
N ALA A 401 9.42 -33.62 -14.35
CA ALA A 401 10.87 -33.46 -14.38
C ALA A 401 11.54 -33.84 -13.05
N LYS A 402 10.93 -33.46 -11.92
CA LYS A 402 11.39 -33.85 -10.59
C LYS A 402 11.31 -35.36 -10.37
N LEU A 403 10.18 -35.98 -10.69
CA LEU A 403 9.99 -37.43 -10.52
C LEU A 403 10.91 -38.25 -11.45
N ALA A 404 11.30 -37.70 -12.60
CA ALA A 404 12.27 -38.34 -13.49
C ALA A 404 13.68 -38.48 -12.90
N GLN A 405 13.97 -37.82 -11.78
CA GLN A 405 15.24 -37.95 -11.07
C GLN A 405 15.31 -39.25 -10.21
N PHE A 406 14.17 -39.88 -9.93
CA PHE A 406 14.09 -41.14 -9.18
C PHE A 406 14.20 -42.32 -10.14
N LYS A 407 15.31 -43.06 -10.07
CA LYS A 407 15.58 -44.19 -10.98
C LYS A 407 14.55 -45.31 -10.84
N GLU A 408 13.98 -45.46 -9.67
CA GLU A 408 12.95 -46.44 -9.34
C GLU A 408 11.63 -46.21 -10.11
N LEU A 409 11.40 -44.98 -10.58
CA LEU A 409 10.22 -44.62 -11.38
C LEU A 409 10.45 -44.74 -12.88
N GLU A 410 11.70 -45.00 -13.33
CA GLU A 410 12.05 -45.15 -14.74
C GLU A 410 11.24 -46.24 -15.45
N PRO A 411 11.00 -47.44 -14.87
CA PRO A 411 10.15 -48.46 -15.48
C PRO A 411 8.70 -48.03 -15.71
N LEU A 412 8.24 -46.98 -15.02
CA LEU A 412 6.93 -46.37 -15.24
C LEU A 412 6.94 -45.32 -16.36
N GLY A 413 8.06 -45.11 -17.06
CA GLY A 413 8.16 -44.20 -18.20
C GLY A 413 8.11 -42.71 -17.83
N ILE A 414 8.45 -42.34 -16.59
CA ILE A 414 8.35 -40.95 -16.13
C ILE A 414 9.23 -39.98 -16.94
N GLY A 415 10.39 -40.44 -17.45
CA GLY A 415 11.28 -39.61 -18.26
C GLY A 415 10.69 -39.22 -19.62
N SER A 416 9.92 -40.11 -20.26
CA SER A 416 9.22 -39.77 -21.51
C SER A 416 8.07 -38.80 -21.24
N ILE A 417 7.32 -39.01 -20.14
CA ILE A 417 6.24 -38.11 -19.72
C ILE A 417 6.79 -36.70 -19.47
N ALA A 418 7.93 -36.56 -18.77
CA ALA A 418 8.56 -35.27 -18.53
C ALA A 418 8.95 -34.57 -19.84
N SER A 419 9.55 -35.31 -20.78
CA SER A 419 9.93 -34.77 -22.09
C SER A 419 8.70 -34.31 -22.90
N THR A 420 7.62 -35.11 -22.92
CA THR A 420 6.35 -34.75 -23.57
C THR A 420 5.71 -33.54 -22.90
N ALA A 421 5.73 -33.47 -21.57
CA ALA A 421 5.20 -32.35 -20.80
C ALA A 421 5.91 -31.05 -21.21
N LEU A 422 7.24 -31.03 -21.26
CA LEU A 422 8.00 -29.84 -21.65
C LEU A 422 7.69 -29.40 -23.08
N THR A 423 7.67 -30.34 -24.03
CA THR A 423 7.34 -30.03 -25.43
C THR A 423 5.94 -29.42 -25.54
N LYS A 424 4.94 -30.01 -24.89
CA LYS A 424 3.58 -29.47 -24.87
C LYS A 424 3.54 -28.11 -24.17
N PHE A 425 4.25 -27.93 -23.07
CA PHE A 425 4.27 -26.67 -22.33
C PHE A 425 4.85 -25.52 -23.17
N LYS A 426 5.94 -25.76 -23.91
CA LYS A 426 6.50 -24.79 -24.87
C LYS A 426 5.51 -24.47 -25.98
N GLY A 427 4.84 -25.49 -26.53
CA GLY A 427 3.77 -25.27 -27.50
C GLY A 427 2.63 -24.42 -26.94
N LEU A 428 2.26 -24.59 -25.67
CA LEU A 428 1.26 -23.76 -24.99
C LEU A 428 1.75 -22.32 -24.78
N LEU A 429 3.01 -22.11 -24.43
CA LEU A 429 3.62 -20.78 -24.30
C LEU A 429 3.65 -20.05 -25.66
N ASP A 430 3.92 -20.76 -26.75
CA ASP A 430 3.89 -20.20 -28.10
C ASP A 430 2.49 -19.71 -28.49
N THR A 431 1.43 -20.25 -27.88
CA THR A 431 0.05 -19.74 -28.09
C THR A 431 -0.24 -18.42 -27.38
N LEU A 432 0.66 -17.93 -26.53
CA LEU A 432 0.50 -16.69 -25.77
C LEU A 432 0.96 -15.45 -26.52
N THR A 433 1.80 -15.61 -27.54
CA THR A 433 2.24 -14.53 -28.42
C THR A 433 1.27 -14.42 -29.61
N THR A 434 0.93 -13.18 -29.98
CA THR A 434 -0.11 -12.80 -30.95
C THR A 434 0.05 -13.49 -32.32
N PRO A 435 -1.05 -13.71 -33.08
CA PRO A 435 -2.30 -12.94 -33.10
C PRO A 435 -3.57 -13.68 -32.63
N SER A 436 -3.48 -14.76 -31.85
CA SER A 436 -4.63 -15.64 -31.55
C SER A 436 -5.64 -15.13 -30.49
N VAL A 437 -5.44 -13.93 -29.91
CA VAL A 437 -6.28 -13.42 -28.81
C VAL A 437 -7.21 -12.31 -29.34
N GLU A 438 -8.52 -12.55 -29.28
CA GLU A 438 -9.59 -11.65 -29.74
C GLU A 438 -9.49 -10.24 -29.12
N PHE A 439 -9.09 -10.18 -27.85
CA PHE A 439 -8.90 -8.94 -27.10
C PHE A 439 -7.45 -8.84 -26.60
N PRO A 440 -6.52 -8.28 -27.39
CA PRO A 440 -5.12 -8.20 -27.00
C PRO A 440 -4.90 -7.28 -25.79
N LEU A 441 -3.78 -7.50 -25.09
CA LEU A 441 -3.25 -6.55 -24.11
C LEU A 441 -2.73 -5.30 -24.84
N VAL A 442 -2.97 -4.15 -24.26
CA VAL A 442 -2.63 -2.82 -24.79
C VAL A 442 -2.00 -1.98 -23.70
N TYR A 443 -1.22 -0.97 -24.09
CA TYR A 443 -0.64 0.00 -23.17
C TYR A 443 -1.57 1.22 -23.01
N ASP A 444 -2.14 1.37 -21.82
CA ASP A 444 -2.96 2.53 -21.48
C ASP A 444 -2.10 3.77 -21.24
N GLN A 445 -2.39 4.84 -21.98
CA GLN A 445 -1.72 6.12 -21.86
C GLN A 445 -2.28 7.01 -20.74
N VAL A 446 -3.37 6.65 -20.09
CA VAL A 446 -3.94 7.42 -18.96
C VAL A 446 -3.20 7.10 -17.67
N TYR A 447 -3.21 5.84 -17.24
CA TYR A 447 -2.60 5.35 -16.00
C TYR A 447 -1.26 4.64 -16.22
N LYS A 448 -0.79 4.53 -17.47
CA LYS A 448 0.56 4.06 -17.85
C LYS A 448 0.83 2.60 -17.50
N GLY A 449 -0.09 1.70 -17.85
CA GLY A 449 0.03 0.26 -17.58
C GLY A 449 -0.56 -0.62 -18.68
N ILE A 450 -0.43 -1.94 -18.53
CA ILE A 450 -0.87 -2.93 -19.52
C ILE A 450 -2.25 -3.46 -19.11
N ILE A 451 -3.23 -3.33 -19.99
CA ILE A 451 -4.63 -3.72 -19.76
C ILE A 451 -5.16 -4.56 -20.91
N THR A 452 -6.20 -5.37 -20.70
CA THR A 452 -6.95 -6.00 -21.79
C THR A 452 -7.77 -4.96 -22.58
N SER A 453 -7.82 -5.11 -23.91
CA SER A 453 -8.68 -4.29 -24.76
C SER A 453 -10.17 -4.63 -24.67
N GLU A 454 -10.51 -5.75 -24.04
CA GLU A 454 -11.88 -6.28 -23.98
C GLU A 454 -12.88 -5.30 -23.35
N GLY A 455 -12.46 -4.60 -22.30
CA GLY A 455 -13.37 -3.71 -21.56
C GLY A 455 -13.92 -2.57 -22.40
N PHE A 456 -13.08 -1.96 -23.25
CA PHE A 456 -13.53 -0.90 -24.15
C PHE A 456 -14.07 -1.43 -25.48
N ALA A 457 -13.66 -2.62 -25.93
CA ALA A 457 -14.25 -3.27 -27.10
C ALA A 457 -15.71 -3.70 -26.85
N LYS A 458 -16.03 -4.14 -25.63
CA LYS A 458 -17.38 -4.57 -25.22
C LYS A 458 -18.18 -3.50 -24.48
N HIS A 459 -17.57 -2.35 -24.17
CA HIS A 459 -18.15 -1.32 -23.30
C HIS A 459 -18.61 -1.86 -21.94
N ASP A 460 -17.82 -2.76 -21.35
CA ASP A 460 -18.12 -3.40 -20.07
C ASP A 460 -16.85 -3.48 -19.21
N VAL A 461 -16.83 -2.75 -18.10
CA VAL A 461 -15.69 -2.70 -17.17
C VAL A 461 -15.60 -3.93 -16.26
N HIS A 462 -16.54 -4.87 -16.33
CA HIS A 462 -16.56 -6.07 -15.50
C HIS A 462 -15.97 -7.31 -16.20
N VAL A 463 -15.71 -7.24 -17.51
CA VAL A 463 -15.03 -8.31 -18.26
C VAL A 463 -13.61 -8.49 -17.74
N GLU A 464 -13.10 -9.73 -17.82
CA GLU A 464 -11.82 -10.11 -17.22
C GLU A 464 -11.67 -9.60 -15.78
N PHE A 465 -12.75 -9.71 -15.00
CA PHE A 465 -12.80 -9.28 -13.60
C PHE A 465 -12.37 -7.82 -13.39
N GLY A 466 -12.52 -6.98 -14.42
CA GLY A 466 -12.11 -5.58 -14.42
C GLY A 466 -10.63 -5.33 -14.72
N ASN A 467 -9.94 -6.26 -15.36
CA ASN A 467 -8.55 -6.09 -15.79
C ASN A 467 -8.36 -4.79 -16.62
N ALA A 468 -9.33 -4.45 -17.48
CA ALA A 468 -9.29 -3.23 -18.28
C ALA A 468 -9.18 -1.95 -17.42
N VAL A 469 -9.73 -1.97 -16.20
CA VAL A 469 -9.75 -0.86 -15.24
C VAL A 469 -8.84 -1.12 -14.04
N TYR A 470 -7.74 -1.85 -14.26
CA TYR A 470 -6.69 -2.14 -13.26
C TYR A 470 -7.10 -3.02 -12.08
N ASN A 471 -8.25 -3.70 -12.15
CA ASN A 471 -8.51 -4.74 -11.17
C ASN A 471 -7.64 -5.97 -11.45
N ASP A 472 -7.14 -6.57 -10.39
CA ASP A 472 -6.63 -7.93 -10.38
C ASP A 472 -5.44 -8.24 -11.31
N HIS A 473 -4.69 -7.24 -11.75
CA HIS A 473 -3.50 -7.44 -12.59
C HIS A 473 -2.49 -8.40 -11.94
N HIS A 474 -2.26 -8.27 -10.65
CA HIS A 474 -1.40 -9.18 -9.87
C HIS A 474 -1.94 -10.61 -9.82
N TYR A 475 -3.27 -10.80 -9.78
CA TYR A 475 -3.85 -12.14 -9.87
C TYR A 475 -3.70 -12.72 -11.28
N HIS A 476 -3.98 -11.95 -12.33
CA HIS A 476 -3.94 -12.44 -13.70
C HIS A 476 -2.50 -12.71 -14.14
N TYR A 477 -1.66 -11.68 -14.09
CA TYR A 477 -0.30 -11.71 -14.60
C TYR A 477 0.63 -12.53 -13.71
N GLY A 478 0.31 -12.69 -12.42
CA GLY A 478 1.02 -13.59 -11.52
C GLY A 478 1.06 -15.04 -12.06
N TYR A 479 -0.05 -15.55 -12.60
CA TYR A 479 -0.07 -16.87 -13.21
C TYR A 479 0.84 -17.00 -14.44
N PHE A 480 0.90 -15.96 -15.28
CA PHE A 480 1.76 -15.97 -16.46
C PHE A 480 3.25 -15.88 -16.09
N ILE A 481 3.58 -15.04 -15.10
CA ILE A 481 4.95 -14.93 -14.56
C ILE A 481 5.38 -16.28 -13.98
N MET A 482 4.52 -16.93 -13.18
CA MET A 482 4.79 -18.25 -12.62
C MET A 482 4.96 -19.31 -13.72
N GLY A 483 4.05 -19.32 -14.71
CA GLY A 483 4.16 -20.22 -15.86
C GLY A 483 5.48 -20.07 -16.61
N LYS A 484 5.91 -18.84 -16.92
CA LYS A 484 7.20 -18.61 -17.59
C LYS A 484 8.39 -19.05 -16.74
N ALA A 485 8.33 -18.86 -15.41
CA ALA A 485 9.38 -19.29 -14.52
C ALA A 485 9.54 -20.82 -14.47
N CYS A 486 8.45 -21.58 -14.61
CA CYS A 486 8.50 -23.04 -14.74
C CYS A 486 9.31 -23.51 -15.96
N ASP A 487 9.18 -22.81 -17.11
CA ASP A 487 9.92 -23.14 -18.35
C ASP A 487 11.44 -22.91 -18.19
N ASP A 488 11.84 -21.82 -17.54
CA ASP A 488 13.26 -21.52 -17.32
C ASP A 488 13.94 -22.56 -16.41
N LEU A 489 13.20 -23.13 -15.45
CA LEU A 489 13.71 -24.14 -14.54
C LEU A 489 13.82 -25.51 -15.18
N ASP A 490 12.85 -25.91 -16.00
CA ASP A 490 12.89 -27.23 -16.64
C ASP A 490 14.00 -27.35 -17.68
N GLY A 491 14.32 -26.26 -18.40
CA GLY A 491 15.49 -26.21 -19.27
C GLY A 491 16.79 -26.55 -18.53
N SER A 492 16.91 -26.14 -17.27
CA SER A 492 18.08 -26.45 -16.43
C SER A 492 18.05 -27.87 -15.83
N MET A 493 16.87 -28.40 -15.53
CA MET A 493 16.69 -29.74 -14.94
C MET A 493 16.84 -30.85 -15.99
N THR A 494 16.32 -30.66 -17.20
CA THR A 494 16.45 -31.61 -18.30
C THR A 494 17.89 -31.74 -18.80
N ASP A 495 18.66 -30.65 -18.82
CA ASP A 495 20.09 -30.69 -19.13
C ASP A 495 20.90 -31.41 -18.04
N CYS A 496 20.52 -31.27 -16.77
CA CYS A 496 21.13 -32.04 -15.66
C CYS A 496 20.80 -33.54 -15.75
N ALA A 497 19.56 -33.90 -16.07
CA ALA A 497 19.13 -35.29 -16.24
C ALA A 497 19.84 -35.98 -17.42
N ARG A 498 20.10 -35.25 -18.52
CA ARG A 498 20.87 -35.77 -19.68
C ARG A 498 22.37 -35.90 -19.42
N SER A 499 22.94 -35.07 -18.54
CA SER A 499 24.39 -35.05 -18.27
C SER A 499 24.82 -35.91 -17.07
N GLY A 500 23.89 -36.50 -16.32
CA GLY A 500 24.20 -37.36 -15.17
C GLY A 500 24.86 -36.63 -13.99
N CYS A 501 24.84 -35.29 -13.98
CA CYS A 501 25.40 -34.48 -12.92
C CYS A 501 24.35 -34.15 -11.84
N HIS A 502 24.64 -34.50 -10.59
CA HIS A 502 23.91 -33.99 -9.43
C HIS A 502 24.29 -32.52 -9.18
N CYS A 503 23.56 -31.60 -9.78
CA CYS A 503 23.59 -30.20 -9.37
C CYS A 503 22.56 -29.98 -8.27
N VAL A 504 23.05 -29.70 -7.05
CA VAL A 504 22.25 -29.04 -6.01
C VAL A 504 21.76 -27.72 -6.62
N SER A 505 20.46 -27.50 -6.58
CA SER A 505 19.80 -26.26 -7.02
C SER A 505 20.36 -25.07 -6.24
N SER A 506 21.46 -24.49 -6.74
CA SER A 506 21.93 -23.20 -6.26
C SER A 506 20.98 -22.14 -6.82
N GLY A 507 20.26 -21.45 -5.93
CA GLY A 507 19.26 -20.42 -6.22
C GLY A 507 19.80 -19.25 -7.06
N ARG A 508 19.90 -19.46 -8.37
CA ARG A 508 20.41 -18.45 -9.32
C ARG A 508 19.40 -17.38 -9.72
N ILE A 509 18.18 -17.40 -9.22
CA ILE A 509 17.23 -16.30 -9.45
C ILE A 509 17.42 -15.15 -8.42
N VAL A 510 18.10 -15.39 -7.28
CA VAL A 510 18.34 -14.32 -6.28
C VAL A 510 19.59 -13.47 -6.58
N HIS A 511 20.43 -13.86 -7.55
CA HIS A 511 21.73 -13.21 -7.77
C HIS A 511 21.79 -12.14 -8.88
N ALA A 512 20.70 -11.89 -9.62
CA ALA A 512 20.69 -10.88 -10.69
C ALA A 512 20.76 -9.42 -10.17
N CYS A 513 20.56 -9.16 -8.88
CA CYS A 513 20.64 -7.80 -8.30
C CYS A 513 22.01 -7.40 -7.73
N LYS A 514 23.06 -8.24 -7.77
CA LYS A 514 24.38 -7.91 -7.18
C LYS A 514 25.40 -7.28 -8.14
N HIS A 515 25.10 -7.15 -9.43
CA HIS A 515 26.02 -6.56 -10.40
C HIS A 515 25.87 -5.04 -10.59
N THR A 516 25.76 -4.28 -9.50
CA THR A 516 26.08 -2.82 -9.50
C THR A 516 26.69 -2.32 -8.18
N ALA A 517 27.26 -3.21 -7.35
CA ALA A 517 27.92 -2.83 -6.10
C ALA A 517 29.28 -3.52 -5.94
N SER A 518 30.18 -3.38 -6.91
CA SER A 518 31.57 -3.83 -6.76
C SER A 518 32.53 -2.68 -7.07
N ARG A 519 32.66 -1.76 -6.12
CA ARG A 519 33.86 -0.90 -6.00
C ARG A 519 34.09 -0.24 -4.63
N VAL A 520 33.31 -0.56 -3.60
CA VAL A 520 33.46 0.06 -2.26
C VAL A 520 33.73 -0.95 -1.14
N ASP A 521 33.54 -2.26 -1.36
CA ASP A 521 33.51 -3.26 -0.27
C ASP A 521 34.84 -4.02 -0.04
N SER A 522 35.89 -3.72 -0.82
CA SER A 522 37.21 -4.35 -0.64
C SER A 522 38.01 -3.77 0.54
N ASP A 523 37.65 -2.59 1.05
CA ASP A 523 38.38 -1.93 2.15
C ASP A 523 37.83 -2.24 3.56
N ALA A 524 36.59 -2.73 3.67
CA ALA A 524 35.96 -3.05 4.95
C ALA A 524 36.32 -4.46 5.48
N ARG A 525 36.62 -5.41 4.58
CA ARG A 525 37.07 -6.76 4.96
C ARG A 525 38.52 -6.79 5.46
N ALA A 526 39.40 -5.94 4.91
CA ALA A 526 40.80 -5.87 5.34
C ALA A 526 40.97 -5.35 6.79
N ARG A 527 40.07 -4.48 7.27
CA ARG A 527 40.14 -3.90 8.63
C ARG A 527 39.55 -4.76 9.73
N ARG A 528 38.80 -5.83 9.40
CA ARG A 528 38.22 -6.76 10.40
C ARG A 528 39.16 -7.92 10.75
N ASP A 529 39.99 -8.38 9.81
CA ASP A 529 40.94 -9.48 10.06
C ASP A 529 42.19 -9.04 10.84
N GLU A 530 42.54 -7.75 10.81
CA GLU A 530 43.69 -7.21 11.55
C GLU A 530 43.41 -7.02 13.06
N ARG A 531 42.12 -6.93 13.45
CA ARG A 531 41.70 -6.86 14.88
C ARG A 531 41.57 -8.23 15.56
N ARG A 532 41.43 -9.33 14.81
CA ARG A 532 41.36 -10.69 15.39
C ARG A 532 42.72 -11.34 15.62
N ARG A 533 43.80 -10.84 15.00
CA ARG A 533 45.18 -11.36 15.18
C ARG A 533 45.94 -10.79 16.38
N ARG A 534 45.39 -9.83 17.13
CA ARG A 534 46.06 -9.20 18.30
C ARG A 534 45.59 -9.69 19.68
N MET A 535 44.80 -10.76 19.78
CA MET A 535 44.18 -11.15 21.05
C MET A 535 44.49 -12.56 21.58
N PHE A 536 45.53 -13.24 21.08
CA PHE A 536 46.01 -14.50 21.66
C PHE A 536 47.52 -14.69 21.46
N SER A 537 48.31 -14.50 22.53
CA SER A 537 49.60 -15.16 22.78
C SER A 537 50.00 -14.97 24.27
N PRO A 538 50.65 -15.93 24.95
CA PRO A 538 50.62 -16.07 26.41
C PRO A 538 51.86 -15.52 27.17
N PHE A 539 51.65 -15.31 28.48
CA PHE A 539 52.58 -15.25 29.63
C PHE A 539 54.12 -15.21 29.41
N SER A 540 54.82 -14.29 30.10
CA SER A 540 55.70 -14.59 31.26
C SER A 540 56.70 -13.47 31.65
N HIS A 541 56.90 -13.37 32.97
CA HIS A 541 58.08 -12.95 33.75
C HIS A 541 58.51 -11.47 33.93
N VAL A 542 58.79 -11.23 35.23
CA VAL A 542 59.43 -10.13 35.99
C VAL A 542 58.54 -8.96 36.36
#